data_AF-A0A1Y5TJL1-F1
#
_entry.id   AF-A0A1Y5TJL1-F1
#
_cell.length_a   1.000
_cell.length_b   1.000
_cell.length_c   1.000
_cell.angle_alpha   90.00
_cell.angle_beta   90.00
_cell.angle_gamma   90.00
#
_symmetry.space_group_name_H-M   'P 1'
#
loop_
_entity.id
_entity.type
_entity.pdbx_description
1 polymer ?
#
loop_
_entity_poly.entity_id
_entity_poly.type
_entity_poly.pdbx_seq_one_letter_code
_entity_poly.pdbx_strand_id
1 'polypeptide(L)'
;MFDRLPNLAASVFYLHNTIYNEWSAVNFVAWSLEVEAQFYLIAPILAIFYTARGQSTRISLIAGVALFMSVIYVFNLDGPLRYTKSILALGQYFLAGFMIAGLMATGKLRGTRPSAAYDAVALFAFVTAICFDLGWPDPRLHAMGVLPLTIFFLCVFRGRVILAALRWPPVFTIGGMCYTIYLYHFWIIKAPVQAFDINEWAMGPFGILIFDLVMMAFVFAASSVLFAMFERPFMNRPSTSESRG
;
A
#
# COMPACT_ATOMS: atom_id res chain seq x y z
N MET A 1 -27.92 -14.55 -13.88
CA MET A 1 -26.54 -15.07 -13.69
C MET A 1 -25.56 -14.46 -14.71
N PHE A 2 -25.96 -14.29 -15.97
CA PHE A 2 -25.13 -13.68 -17.02
C PHE A 2 -24.92 -12.15 -16.87
N ASP A 3 -25.77 -11.44 -16.12
CA ASP A 3 -25.70 -9.97 -15.97
C ASP A 3 -24.45 -9.47 -15.22
N ARG A 4 -23.76 -10.36 -14.49
CA ARG A 4 -22.51 -10.03 -13.78
C ARG A 4 -21.25 -10.35 -14.58
N LEU A 5 -21.36 -11.04 -15.72
CA LEU A 5 -20.19 -11.39 -16.55
C LEU A 5 -19.43 -10.16 -17.05
N PRO A 6 -20.06 -9.04 -17.47
CA PRO A 6 -19.32 -7.84 -17.87
C PRO A 6 -18.49 -7.24 -16.73
N ASN A 7 -19.05 -7.19 -15.52
CA ASN A 7 -18.34 -6.72 -14.32
C ASN A 7 -17.17 -7.64 -13.95
N LEU A 8 -17.35 -8.96 -14.07
CA LEU A 8 -16.29 -9.92 -13.85
C LEU A 8 -15.17 -9.77 -14.89
N ALA A 9 -15.52 -9.65 -16.18
CA ALA A 9 -14.55 -9.46 -17.25
C ALA A 9 -13.73 -8.18 -17.04
N ALA A 10 -14.38 -7.05 -16.74
CA ALA A 10 -13.68 -5.81 -16.43
C ALA A 10 -12.73 -5.95 -15.22
N SER A 11 -13.16 -6.66 -14.17
CA SER A 11 -12.32 -6.90 -12.97
C SER A 11 -11.12 -7.79 -13.27
N VAL A 12 -11.26 -8.81 -14.13
CA VAL A 12 -10.15 -9.69 -14.55
C VAL A 12 -9.06 -8.88 -15.28
N PHE A 13 -9.46 -7.87 -16.06
CA PHE A 13 -8.54 -6.98 -16.76
C PHE A 13 -8.16 -5.73 -15.97
N TYR A 14 -8.57 -5.60 -14.69
CA TYR A 14 -8.28 -4.44 -13.85
C TYR A 14 -8.81 -3.10 -14.39
N LEU A 15 -9.98 -3.14 -15.05
CA LEU A 15 -10.59 -1.98 -15.71
C LEU A 15 -11.97 -1.61 -15.11
N HIS A 16 -12.41 -2.22 -14.02
CA HIS A 16 -13.76 -2.03 -13.49
C HIS A 16 -14.01 -0.57 -13.08
N ASN A 17 -13.10 0.03 -12.31
CA ASN A 17 -13.21 1.42 -11.89
C ASN A 17 -13.19 2.37 -13.09
N THR A 18 -12.36 2.07 -14.09
CA THR A 18 -12.22 2.91 -15.28
C THR A 18 -13.47 2.88 -16.17
N ILE A 19 -14.05 1.69 -16.38
CA ILE A 19 -15.20 1.48 -17.26
C ILE A 19 -16.50 1.89 -16.57
N TYR A 20 -16.74 1.37 -15.36
CA TYR A 20 -18.02 1.52 -14.67
C TYR A 20 -18.05 2.68 -13.67
N ASN A 21 -16.89 3.25 -13.31
CA ASN A 21 -16.80 4.30 -12.29
C ASN A 21 -17.44 3.87 -10.94
N GLU A 22 -17.33 2.58 -10.63
CA GLU A 22 -17.90 1.92 -9.46
C GLU A 22 -16.87 0.95 -8.87
N TRP A 23 -17.00 0.69 -7.56
CA TRP A 23 -16.21 -0.34 -6.89
C TRP A 23 -16.43 -1.71 -7.52
N SER A 24 -15.40 -2.56 -7.53
CA SER A 24 -15.54 -3.92 -8.06
C SER A 24 -16.67 -4.68 -7.35
N ALA A 25 -17.62 -5.17 -8.14
CA ALA A 25 -18.75 -5.96 -7.65
C ALA A 25 -18.36 -7.34 -7.12
N VAL A 26 -17.14 -7.81 -7.43
CA VAL A 26 -16.63 -9.13 -7.03
C VAL A 26 -15.97 -9.04 -5.65
N ASN A 27 -15.06 -8.09 -5.48
CA ASN A 27 -14.40 -7.82 -4.21
C ASN A 27 -14.10 -6.33 -4.14
N PHE A 28 -14.74 -5.61 -3.24
CA PHE A 28 -14.61 -4.15 -3.22
C PHE A 28 -13.15 -3.70 -3.08
N VAL A 29 -12.31 -4.43 -2.33
CA VAL A 29 -10.86 -4.13 -2.16
C VAL A 29 -10.05 -4.28 -3.45
N ALA A 30 -10.58 -4.95 -4.49
CA ALA A 30 -9.88 -5.10 -5.77
C ALA A 30 -9.58 -3.75 -6.44
N TRP A 31 -10.26 -2.66 -6.03
CA TRP A 31 -9.99 -1.32 -6.53
C TRP A 31 -8.50 -0.94 -6.45
N SER A 32 -7.79 -1.32 -5.39
CA SER A 32 -6.38 -0.95 -5.24
C SER A 32 -5.48 -1.78 -6.16
N LEU A 33 -5.86 -3.03 -6.45
CA LEU A 33 -5.14 -3.87 -7.40
C LEU A 33 -5.25 -3.32 -8.82
N GLU A 34 -6.39 -2.70 -9.17
CA GLU A 34 -6.51 -2.00 -10.44
C GLU A 34 -5.53 -0.84 -10.57
N VAL A 35 -5.35 -0.08 -9.49
CA VAL A 35 -4.36 0.99 -9.44
C VAL A 35 -2.93 0.42 -9.47
N GLU A 36 -2.68 -0.69 -8.79
CA GLU A 36 -1.37 -1.35 -8.76
C GLU A 36 -0.96 -1.86 -10.14
N ALA A 37 -1.88 -2.46 -10.90
CA ALA A 37 -1.66 -2.87 -12.29
C ALA A 37 -1.22 -1.67 -13.16
N GLN A 38 -1.81 -0.48 -12.97
CA GLN A 38 -1.39 0.74 -13.67
C GLN A 38 0.05 1.14 -13.30
N PHE A 39 0.43 1.03 -12.03
CA PHE A 39 1.81 1.31 -11.60
C PHE A 39 2.82 0.36 -12.28
N TYR A 40 2.52 -0.93 -12.37
CA TYR A 40 3.41 -1.90 -13.03
C TYR A 40 3.56 -1.67 -14.53
N LEU A 41 2.51 -1.20 -15.21
CA LEU A 41 2.61 -0.84 -16.62
C LEU A 41 3.56 0.34 -16.87
N ILE A 42 3.62 1.28 -15.92
CA ILE A 42 4.41 2.51 -16.05
C ILE A 42 5.82 2.36 -15.45
N ALA A 43 6.02 1.42 -14.52
CA ALA A 43 7.29 1.19 -13.85
C ALA A 43 8.50 0.98 -14.81
N PRO A 44 8.40 0.22 -15.93
CA PRO A 44 9.52 0.05 -16.87
C PRO A 44 9.94 1.37 -17.52
N ILE A 45 8.97 2.21 -17.90
CA ILE A 45 9.22 3.52 -18.53
C ILE A 45 9.93 4.43 -17.53
N LEU A 46 9.45 4.45 -16.28
CA LEU A 46 10.10 5.20 -15.21
C LEU A 46 11.50 4.69 -14.93
N ALA A 47 11.74 3.38 -14.98
CA ALA A 47 13.06 2.78 -14.78
C ALA A 47 14.05 3.18 -15.89
N ILE A 48 13.63 3.11 -17.16
CA ILE A 48 14.45 3.57 -18.29
C ILE A 48 14.81 5.05 -18.10
N PHE A 49 13.82 5.90 -17.84
CA PHE A 49 14.06 7.32 -17.58
C PHE A 49 15.00 7.54 -16.38
N TYR A 50 14.78 6.79 -15.30
CA TYR A 50 15.59 6.88 -14.10
C TYR A 50 17.04 6.54 -14.41
N THR A 51 17.35 5.54 -15.23
CA THR A 51 18.75 5.21 -15.55
C THR A 51 19.44 6.27 -16.42
N ALA A 52 18.72 6.98 -17.28
CA ALA A 52 19.28 7.86 -18.31
C ALA A 52 19.72 9.27 -17.83
N ARG A 53 19.30 9.73 -16.64
CA ARG A 53 19.49 11.14 -16.22
C ARG A 53 20.46 11.30 -15.04
N GLY A 54 20.89 12.51 -14.70
CA GLY A 54 21.62 12.75 -13.45
C GLY A 54 20.71 12.67 -12.22
N GLN A 55 21.23 12.30 -11.04
CA GLN A 55 20.39 12.08 -9.86
C GLN A 55 19.57 13.30 -9.42
N SER A 56 20.15 14.50 -9.45
CA SER A 56 19.42 15.72 -9.09
C SER A 56 18.20 15.91 -10.00
N THR A 57 18.38 15.77 -11.32
CA THR A 57 17.30 15.81 -12.30
C THR A 57 16.22 14.76 -12.03
N ARG A 58 16.61 13.52 -11.69
CA ARG A 58 15.66 12.44 -11.37
C ARG A 58 14.79 12.79 -10.16
N ILE A 59 15.42 13.22 -9.06
CA ILE A 59 14.72 13.56 -7.81
C ILE A 59 13.80 14.76 -8.04
N SER A 60 14.30 15.82 -8.67
CA SER A 60 13.50 17.03 -8.93
C SER A 60 12.30 16.75 -9.83
N LEU A 61 12.46 15.92 -10.86
CA LEU A 61 11.34 15.56 -11.73
C LEU A 61 10.32 14.70 -10.98
N ILE A 62 10.76 13.65 -10.28
CA ILE A 62 9.85 12.77 -9.54
C ILE A 62 9.10 13.57 -8.46
N ALA A 63 9.79 14.44 -7.73
CA ALA A 63 9.18 15.31 -6.74
C ALA A 63 8.19 16.30 -7.39
N GLY A 64 8.54 16.88 -8.55
CA GLY A 64 7.65 17.77 -9.30
C GLY A 64 6.39 17.06 -9.81
N VAL A 65 6.51 15.86 -10.35
CA VAL A 65 5.36 15.06 -10.81
C VAL A 65 4.51 14.60 -9.62
N ALA A 66 5.13 14.16 -8.52
CA ALA A 66 4.40 13.78 -7.31
C ALA A 66 3.65 14.98 -6.71
N LEU A 67 4.25 16.17 -6.72
CA LEU A 67 3.58 17.41 -6.30
C LEU A 67 2.42 17.74 -7.23
N PHE A 68 2.61 17.65 -8.55
CA PHE A 68 1.56 17.87 -9.52
C PHE A 68 0.38 16.90 -9.35
N MET A 69 0.64 15.61 -9.13
CA MET A 69 -0.39 14.61 -8.83
C MET A 69 -1.10 14.89 -7.50
N SER A 70 -0.38 15.35 -6.48
CA SER A 70 -0.97 15.76 -5.20
C SER A 70 -1.93 16.94 -5.38
N VAL A 71 -1.55 17.90 -6.23
CA VAL A 71 -2.41 19.05 -6.60
C VAL A 71 -3.66 18.59 -7.36
N ILE A 72 -3.51 17.72 -8.37
CA ILE A 72 -4.65 17.13 -9.09
C ILE A 72 -5.59 16.44 -8.12
N TYR A 73 -5.05 15.63 -7.21
CA TYR A 73 -5.84 14.90 -6.22
C TYR A 73 -6.67 15.86 -5.36
N VAL A 74 -6.06 16.92 -4.82
CA VAL A 74 -6.74 17.96 -4.04
C VAL A 74 -7.90 18.62 -4.80
N PHE A 75 -7.70 18.92 -6.08
CA PHE A 75 -8.75 19.56 -6.90
C PHE A 75 -9.84 18.59 -7.37
N ASN A 76 -9.65 17.28 -7.21
CA ASN A 76 -10.58 16.25 -7.67
C ASN A 76 -11.02 15.30 -6.55
N LEU A 77 -10.99 15.75 -5.29
CA LEU A 77 -11.35 14.94 -4.12
C LEU A 77 -12.76 14.34 -4.22
N ASP A 78 -13.72 15.14 -4.71
CA ASP A 78 -15.11 14.73 -4.93
C ASP A 78 -15.37 14.22 -6.35
N GLY A 79 -14.30 13.94 -7.10
CA GLY A 79 -14.37 13.49 -8.48
C GLY A 79 -14.83 12.03 -8.61
N PRO A 80 -15.18 11.61 -9.84
CA PRO A 80 -15.45 10.22 -10.19
C PRO A 80 -14.40 9.23 -9.64
N LEU A 81 -14.83 8.02 -9.22
CA LEU A 81 -13.96 6.93 -8.76
C LEU A 81 -12.82 6.61 -9.74
N ARG A 82 -13.08 6.65 -11.05
CA ARG A 82 -12.05 6.46 -12.09
C ARG A 82 -10.90 7.46 -12.02
N TYR A 83 -11.08 8.60 -11.33
CA TYR A 83 -10.03 9.58 -11.09
C TYR A 83 -9.46 9.44 -9.69
N THR A 84 -10.30 9.39 -8.66
CA THR A 84 -9.87 9.32 -7.25
C THR A 84 -9.22 7.98 -6.89
N LYS A 85 -9.47 6.93 -7.68
CA LYS A 85 -8.88 5.58 -7.59
C LYS A 85 -8.13 5.24 -8.87
N SER A 86 -7.19 6.12 -9.23
CA SER A 86 -6.29 5.94 -10.38
C SER A 86 -4.87 6.34 -10.05
N ILE A 87 -3.95 6.06 -10.97
CA ILE A 87 -2.58 6.57 -10.90
C ILE A 87 -2.51 8.10 -10.77
N LEU A 88 -3.47 8.87 -11.29
CA LEU A 88 -3.44 10.33 -11.18
C LEU A 88 -3.64 10.80 -9.73
N ALA A 89 -4.45 10.08 -8.97
CA ALA A 89 -4.79 10.40 -7.58
C ALA A 89 -3.83 9.80 -6.55
N LEU A 90 -3.18 8.68 -6.88
CA LEU A 90 -2.36 7.91 -5.92
C LEU A 90 -0.90 7.76 -6.37
N GLY A 91 -0.56 8.21 -7.58
CA GLY A 91 0.78 8.08 -8.16
C GLY A 91 1.87 8.79 -7.36
N GLN A 92 1.54 9.82 -6.58
CA GLN A 92 2.49 10.48 -5.68
C GLN A 92 3.12 9.51 -4.66
N TYR A 93 2.35 8.53 -4.15
CA TYR A 93 2.86 7.53 -3.21
C TYR A 93 3.78 6.53 -3.89
N PHE A 94 3.38 6.06 -5.08
CA PHE A 94 4.21 5.17 -5.89
C PHE A 94 5.52 5.84 -6.30
N LEU A 95 5.47 7.10 -6.75
CA LEU A 95 6.64 7.89 -7.12
C LEU A 95 7.58 8.14 -5.94
N ALA A 96 7.06 8.40 -4.74
CA ALA A 96 7.86 8.50 -3.53
C ALA A 96 8.61 7.18 -3.24
N GLY A 97 7.92 6.04 -3.29
CA GLY A 97 8.54 4.72 -3.14
C GLY A 97 9.58 4.43 -4.22
N PHE A 98 9.27 4.74 -5.48
CA PHE A 98 10.15 4.58 -6.63
C PHE A 98 11.43 5.41 -6.49
N MET A 99 11.32 6.66 -6.03
CA MET A 99 12.47 7.52 -5.73
C MET A 99 13.36 6.89 -4.65
N ILE A 100 12.76 6.44 -3.55
CA ILE A 100 13.48 5.80 -2.44
C ILE A 100 14.20 4.53 -2.92
N ALA A 101 13.53 3.68 -3.72
CA ALA A 101 14.12 2.48 -4.31
C ALA A 101 15.36 2.82 -5.15
N GLY A 102 15.31 3.87 -5.97
CA GLY A 102 16.47 4.32 -6.74
C GLY A 102 17.61 4.86 -5.86
N LEU A 103 17.31 5.55 -4.76
CA LEU A 103 18.32 5.97 -3.78
C LEU A 103 18.96 4.77 -3.04
N MET A 104 18.19 3.71 -2.81
CA MET A 104 18.72 2.45 -2.27
C MET A 104 19.63 1.75 -3.28
N ALA A 105 19.22 1.68 -4.56
CA ALA A 105 19.99 1.04 -5.62
C ALA A 105 21.37 1.71 -5.86
N THR A 106 21.46 3.02 -5.67
CA THR A 106 22.74 3.77 -5.76
C THR A 106 23.59 3.68 -4.48
N GLY A 107 23.13 2.97 -3.44
CA GLY A 107 23.82 2.85 -2.16
C GLY A 107 23.78 4.10 -1.27
N LYS A 108 23.19 5.21 -1.74
CA LYS A 108 23.20 6.50 -1.04
C LYS A 108 22.42 6.50 0.28
N LEU A 109 21.43 5.61 0.42
CA LEU A 109 20.71 5.43 1.69
C LEU A 109 21.46 4.54 2.69
N ARG A 110 22.35 3.65 2.23
CA ARG A 110 23.07 2.69 3.08
C ARG A 110 24.45 3.16 3.54
N GLY A 111 25.03 4.18 2.89
CA GLY A 111 26.39 4.65 3.16
C GLY A 111 26.59 5.45 4.46
N THR A 112 25.53 5.81 5.17
CA THR A 112 25.60 6.60 6.42
C THR A 112 25.55 5.68 7.64
N ARG A 113 26.37 5.97 8.67
CA ARG A 113 26.27 5.27 9.97
C ARG A 113 24.87 5.48 10.55
N PRO A 114 24.20 4.42 11.03
CA PRO A 114 22.86 4.53 11.59
C PRO A 114 22.86 5.40 12.85
N SER A 115 21.84 6.23 13.03
CA SER A 115 21.71 7.16 14.17
C SER A 115 20.29 7.19 14.74
N ALA A 116 20.20 7.26 16.07
CA ALA A 116 18.92 7.39 16.78
C ALA A 116 18.18 8.70 16.47
N ALA A 117 18.88 9.74 15.98
CA ALA A 117 18.24 10.97 15.52
C ALA A 117 17.28 10.71 14.34
N TYR A 118 17.66 9.79 13.43
CA TYR A 118 16.77 9.39 12.34
C TYR A 118 15.57 8.59 12.83
N ASP A 119 15.70 7.83 13.93
CA ASP A 119 14.55 7.14 14.54
C ASP A 119 13.53 8.15 15.08
N ALA A 120 13.99 9.24 15.72
CA ALA A 120 13.11 10.30 16.22
C ALA A 120 12.37 11.02 15.07
N VAL A 121 13.09 11.37 13.99
CA VAL A 121 12.48 12.02 12.81
C VAL A 121 11.51 11.06 12.11
N ALA A 122 11.86 9.79 11.98
CA ALA A 122 10.96 8.78 11.42
C ALA A 122 9.69 8.65 12.26
N LEU A 123 9.81 8.53 13.59
CA LEU A 123 8.64 8.43 14.47
C LEU A 123 7.74 9.67 14.36
N PHE A 124 8.33 10.87 14.39
CA PHE A 124 7.58 12.12 14.22
C PHE A 124 6.86 12.18 12.87
N ALA A 125 7.54 11.81 11.79
CA ALA A 125 6.96 11.78 10.45
C ALA A 125 5.85 10.72 10.35
N PHE A 126 6.03 9.55 10.96
CA PHE A 126 5.00 8.51 11.01
C PHE A 126 3.74 8.97 11.75
N VAL A 127 3.90 9.58 12.93
CA VAL A 127 2.78 10.16 13.69
C VAL A 127 2.10 11.27 12.89
N THR A 128 2.86 12.12 12.20
CA THR A 128 2.28 13.17 11.35
C THR A 128 1.48 12.58 10.19
N ALA A 129 2.00 11.53 9.53
CA ALA A 129 1.27 10.83 8.47
C ALA A 129 -0.03 10.21 9.01
N ILE A 130 0.02 9.58 10.18
CA ILE A 130 -1.17 9.07 10.87
C ILE A 130 -2.16 10.19 11.20
N CYS A 131 -1.69 11.32 11.74
CA CYS A 131 -2.59 12.44 12.05
C CYS A 131 -3.23 13.04 10.79
N PHE A 132 -2.53 13.03 9.66
CA PHE A 132 -3.10 13.48 8.39
C PHE A 132 -4.16 12.52 7.86
N ASP A 133 -4.07 11.23 8.17
CA ASP A 133 -4.99 10.18 7.71
C ASP A 133 -6.17 9.93 8.68
N LEU A 134 -5.91 9.98 10.00
CA LEU A 134 -6.90 9.76 11.07
C LEU A 134 -7.61 11.04 11.53
N GLY A 135 -6.97 12.19 11.36
CA GLY A 135 -7.11 13.29 12.32
C GLY A 135 -7.75 14.58 11.85
N TRP A 136 -8.17 14.72 10.57
CA TRP A 136 -8.80 15.97 10.16
C TRP A 136 -9.89 15.79 9.10
N PRO A 137 -11.02 16.53 9.19
CA PRO A 137 -12.13 16.43 8.25
C PRO A 137 -11.79 16.96 6.84
N ASP A 138 -10.59 17.47 6.62
CA ASP A 138 -10.15 18.02 5.34
C ASP A 138 -9.39 16.95 4.53
N PRO A 139 -9.98 16.40 3.45
CA PRO A 139 -9.33 15.39 2.62
C PRO A 139 -8.08 15.92 1.90
N ARG A 140 -7.84 17.24 1.91
CA ARG A 140 -6.60 17.85 1.39
C ARG A 140 -5.37 17.44 2.20
N LEU A 141 -5.54 17.17 3.49
CA LEU A 141 -4.43 16.72 4.35
C LEU A 141 -3.99 15.30 4.00
N HIS A 142 -4.90 14.46 3.51
CA HIS A 142 -4.56 13.13 2.99
C HIS A 142 -3.63 13.25 1.77
N ALA A 143 -3.83 14.26 0.92
CA ALA A 143 -2.94 14.54 -0.21
C ALA A 143 -1.51 14.86 0.24
N MET A 144 -1.39 15.54 1.38
CA MET A 144 -0.11 15.95 1.96
C MET A 144 0.60 14.79 2.68
N GLY A 145 -0.09 13.68 2.96
CA GLY A 145 0.46 12.50 3.65
C GLY A 145 1.67 11.86 2.96
N VAL A 146 1.83 12.07 1.65
CA VAL A 146 2.99 11.59 0.89
C VAL A 146 4.32 12.15 1.41
N LEU A 147 4.35 13.41 1.88
CA LEU A 147 5.56 14.06 2.39
C LEU A 147 6.06 13.42 3.70
N PRO A 148 5.27 13.36 4.79
CA PRO A 148 5.70 12.71 6.02
C PRO A 148 5.98 11.21 5.81
N LEU A 149 5.23 10.53 4.94
CA LEU A 149 5.52 9.13 4.62
C LEU A 149 6.86 8.95 3.89
N THR A 150 7.20 9.84 2.96
CA THR A 150 8.51 9.84 2.28
C THR A 150 9.63 10.08 3.28
N ILE A 151 9.46 11.05 4.19
CA ILE A 151 10.43 11.36 5.26
C ILE A 151 10.62 10.16 6.19
N PHE A 152 9.51 9.51 6.58
CA PHE A 152 9.53 8.30 7.40
C PHE A 152 10.42 7.23 6.78
N PHE A 153 10.18 6.84 5.53
CA PHE A 153 10.97 5.79 4.88
C PHE A 153 12.43 6.20 4.64
N LEU A 154 12.72 7.45 4.27
CA LEU A 154 14.09 7.95 4.14
C LEU A 154 14.88 7.86 5.46
N CYS A 155 14.21 8.10 6.57
CA CYS A 155 14.81 8.06 7.91
C CYS A 155 14.89 6.64 8.46
N VAL A 156 13.90 5.77 8.20
CA VAL A 156 13.92 4.34 8.58
C VAL A 156 15.20 3.67 8.11
N PHE A 157 15.61 3.86 6.85
CA PHE A 157 16.84 3.24 6.33
C PHE A 157 18.14 3.76 6.96
N ARG A 158 18.07 4.86 7.71
CA ARG A 158 19.18 5.46 8.48
C ARG A 158 19.02 5.35 10.00
N GLY A 159 17.87 4.86 10.46
CA GLY A 159 17.55 4.61 11.86
C GLY A 159 18.19 3.31 12.35
N ARG A 160 18.40 3.21 13.66
CA ARG A 160 18.90 2.00 14.30
C ARG A 160 17.76 1.15 14.84
N VAL A 161 16.85 1.78 15.57
CA VAL A 161 15.81 1.08 16.34
C VAL A 161 14.65 0.67 15.44
N ILE A 162 14.10 1.60 14.67
CA ILE A 162 12.95 1.33 13.80
C ILE A 162 13.32 0.33 12.71
N LEU A 163 14.53 0.46 12.13
CA LEU A 163 15.01 -0.50 11.15
C LEU A 163 15.19 -1.90 11.75
N ALA A 164 15.67 -2.01 13.00
CA ALA A 164 15.78 -3.29 13.68
C ALA A 164 14.41 -3.92 13.94
N ALA A 165 13.42 -3.11 14.34
CA ALA A 165 12.04 -3.56 14.53
C ALA A 165 11.42 -4.05 13.21
N LEU A 166 11.58 -3.32 12.11
CA LEU A 166 11.06 -3.72 10.79
C LEU A 166 11.77 -4.96 10.20
N ARG A 167 12.98 -5.28 10.68
CA ARG A 167 13.71 -6.51 10.33
C ARG A 167 13.34 -7.70 11.20
N TRP A 168 12.50 -7.52 12.22
CA TRP A 168 12.06 -8.60 13.08
C TRP A 168 11.18 -9.58 12.29
N PRO A 169 11.43 -10.91 12.35
CA PRO A 169 10.75 -11.88 11.49
C PRO A 169 9.23 -11.79 11.45
N PRO A 170 8.51 -11.70 12.57
CA PRO A 170 7.06 -11.53 12.53
C PRO A 170 6.60 -10.32 11.71
N VAL A 171 7.31 -9.20 11.78
CA VAL A 171 6.93 -7.97 11.04
C VAL A 171 7.09 -8.17 9.54
N PHE A 172 8.24 -8.66 9.07
CA PHE A 172 8.41 -8.87 7.63
C PHE A 172 7.63 -10.09 7.13
N THR A 173 7.32 -11.08 7.97
CA THR A 173 6.43 -12.19 7.62
C THR A 173 5.00 -11.70 7.44
N ILE A 174 4.48 -10.86 8.34
CA ILE A 174 3.18 -10.20 8.15
C ILE A 174 3.19 -9.34 6.87
N GLY A 175 4.27 -8.60 6.64
CA GLY A 175 4.46 -7.86 5.39
C GLY A 175 4.47 -8.75 4.15
N GLY A 176 5.00 -9.97 4.25
CA GLY A 176 4.95 -10.99 3.19
C GLY A 176 3.58 -11.64 3.02
N MET A 177 2.68 -11.56 4.00
CA MET A 177 1.29 -12.04 3.90
C MET A 177 0.32 -10.94 3.47
N CYS A 178 0.82 -9.74 3.14
CA CYS A 178 -0.01 -8.54 3.01
C CYS A 178 -1.09 -8.69 1.95
N TYR A 179 -0.80 -9.36 0.83
CA TYR A 179 -1.75 -9.55 -0.25
C TYR A 179 -2.88 -10.50 0.18
N THR A 180 -2.56 -11.62 0.82
CA THR A 180 -3.56 -12.52 1.38
C THR A 180 -4.42 -11.85 2.46
N ILE A 181 -3.81 -11.12 3.40
CA ILE A 181 -4.57 -10.38 4.43
C ILE A 181 -5.49 -9.36 3.75
N TYR A 182 -4.96 -8.58 2.80
CA TYR A 182 -5.71 -7.56 2.08
C TYR A 182 -6.92 -8.12 1.34
N LEU A 183 -6.76 -9.19 0.57
CA LEU A 183 -7.84 -9.76 -0.23
C LEU A 183 -8.95 -10.41 0.60
N TYR A 184 -8.58 -11.10 1.68
CA TYR A 184 -9.50 -12.00 2.37
C TYR A 184 -10.06 -11.44 3.68
N HIS A 185 -9.42 -10.43 4.31
CA HIS A 185 -9.85 -9.96 5.64
C HIS A 185 -11.33 -9.59 5.69
N PHE A 186 -11.86 -8.92 4.65
CA PHE A 186 -13.27 -8.54 4.62
C PHE A 186 -14.21 -9.74 4.69
N TRP A 187 -13.95 -10.78 3.89
CA TRP A 187 -14.78 -11.99 3.88
C TRP A 187 -14.63 -12.77 5.18
N ILE A 188 -13.42 -12.82 5.73
CA ILE A 188 -13.11 -13.48 7.00
C ILE A 188 -13.85 -12.79 8.16
N ILE A 189 -13.98 -11.46 8.16
CA ILE A 189 -14.72 -10.71 9.18
C ILE A 189 -16.23 -10.81 8.94
N LYS A 190 -16.67 -10.65 7.69
CA LYS A 190 -18.09 -10.62 7.33
C LYS A 190 -18.80 -11.95 7.63
N ALA A 191 -18.15 -13.09 7.38
CA ALA A 191 -18.78 -14.40 7.56
C ALA A 191 -19.22 -14.66 9.01
N PRO A 192 -18.37 -14.52 10.05
CA PRO A 192 -18.80 -14.61 11.44
C PRO A 192 -19.83 -13.55 11.83
N VAL A 193 -19.65 -12.29 11.38
CA VAL A 193 -20.59 -11.20 11.68
C VAL A 193 -22.01 -11.56 11.23
N GLN A 194 -22.15 -12.16 10.05
CA GLN A 194 -23.44 -12.59 9.52
C GLN A 194 -23.92 -13.91 10.14
N ALA A 195 -23.02 -14.86 10.42
CA ALA A 195 -23.41 -16.16 10.97
C ALA A 195 -23.92 -16.08 12.42
N PHE A 196 -23.48 -15.09 13.18
CA PHE A 196 -23.86 -14.90 14.58
C PHE A 196 -24.68 -13.64 14.83
N ASP A 197 -25.16 -12.98 13.76
CA ASP A 197 -25.91 -11.72 13.82
C ASP A 197 -25.25 -10.68 14.74
N ILE A 198 -23.92 -10.56 14.65
CA ILE A 198 -23.10 -9.75 15.58
C ILE A 198 -23.51 -8.27 15.57
N ASN A 199 -24.06 -7.79 14.46
CA ASN A 199 -24.58 -6.42 14.35
C ASN A 199 -25.72 -6.13 15.33
N GLU A 200 -26.44 -7.16 15.80
CA GLU A 200 -27.53 -7.03 16.77
C GLU A 200 -27.04 -7.07 18.22
N TRP A 201 -25.74 -7.33 18.44
CA TRP A 201 -25.19 -7.44 19.78
C TRP A 201 -25.00 -6.03 20.38
N ALA A 202 -25.56 -5.82 21.58
CA ALA A 202 -25.30 -4.61 22.34
C ALA A 202 -23.89 -4.64 22.95
N MET A 203 -22.89 -4.15 22.20
CA MET A 203 -21.51 -4.06 22.66
C MET A 203 -21.18 -2.66 23.19
N GLY A 204 -20.69 -2.57 24.42
CA GLY A 204 -19.98 -1.38 24.90
C GLY A 204 -18.55 -1.30 24.34
N PRO A 205 -17.80 -0.22 24.61
CA PRO A 205 -16.44 -0.01 24.08
C PRO A 205 -15.47 -1.17 24.36
N PHE A 206 -15.57 -1.79 25.54
CA PHE A 206 -14.77 -2.95 25.91
C PHE A 206 -15.15 -4.21 25.12
N GLY A 207 -16.45 -4.39 24.82
CA GLY A 207 -16.94 -5.48 23.97
C GLY A 207 -16.44 -5.34 22.54
N ILE A 208 -16.44 -4.12 22.00
CA ILE A 208 -15.87 -3.79 20.68
C ILE A 208 -14.37 -4.11 20.66
N LEU A 209 -13.61 -3.68 21.67
CA LEU A 209 -12.18 -3.97 21.76
C LEU A 209 -11.90 -5.48 21.77
N ILE A 210 -12.66 -6.26 22.55
CA ILE A 210 -12.52 -7.72 22.58
C ILE A 210 -12.85 -8.30 21.19
N PHE A 211 -13.96 -7.87 20.58
CA PHE A 211 -14.35 -8.31 19.25
C PHE A 211 -13.26 -8.04 18.21
N ASP A 212 -12.70 -6.83 18.20
CA ASP A 212 -11.62 -6.45 17.28
C ASP A 212 -10.36 -7.30 17.48
N LEU A 213 -9.96 -7.57 18.73
CA LEU A 213 -8.82 -8.42 19.04
C LEU A 213 -9.05 -9.87 18.58
N VAL A 214 -10.27 -10.39 18.80
CA VAL A 214 -10.65 -11.75 18.38
C VAL A 214 -10.70 -11.85 16.85
N MET A 215 -11.32 -10.88 16.18
CA MET A 215 -11.37 -10.83 14.72
C MET A 215 -9.99 -10.65 14.10
N MET A 216 -9.13 -9.83 14.69
CA MET A 216 -7.75 -9.65 14.22
C MET A 216 -6.97 -10.97 14.33
N ALA A 217 -7.08 -11.69 15.45
CA ALA A 217 -6.47 -13.00 15.61
C ALA A 217 -7.01 -14.01 14.57
N PHE A 218 -8.33 -13.98 14.31
CA PHE A 218 -8.97 -14.85 13.33
C PHE A 218 -8.52 -14.54 11.89
N VAL A 219 -8.44 -13.26 11.52
CA VAL A 219 -7.91 -12.79 10.24
C VAL A 219 -6.47 -13.26 10.06
N PHE A 220 -5.59 -13.06 11.04
CA PHE A 220 -4.20 -13.53 10.94
C PHE A 220 -4.10 -15.05 10.81
N ALA A 221 -4.89 -15.81 11.57
CA ALA A 221 -4.89 -17.26 11.51
C ALA A 221 -5.34 -17.77 10.13
N ALA A 222 -6.50 -17.31 9.66
CA ALA A 222 -7.06 -17.71 8.37
C ALA A 222 -6.18 -17.26 7.20
N SER A 223 -5.69 -16.01 7.21
CA SER A 223 -4.78 -15.50 6.19
C SER A 223 -3.43 -16.21 6.20
N SER A 224 -2.93 -16.71 7.34
CA SER A 224 -1.68 -17.49 7.37
C SER A 224 -1.82 -18.82 6.63
N VAL A 225 -2.98 -19.49 6.76
CA VAL A 225 -3.29 -20.73 6.03
C VAL A 225 -3.39 -20.44 4.53
N LEU A 226 -4.19 -19.43 4.16
CA LEU A 226 -4.36 -19.02 2.76
C LEU A 226 -3.04 -18.58 2.13
N PHE A 227 -2.19 -17.86 2.87
CA PHE A 227 -0.87 -17.43 2.42
C PHE A 227 0.00 -18.64 2.08
N ALA A 228 0.04 -19.63 2.96
CA ALA A 228 0.82 -20.84 2.73
C ALA A 228 0.35 -21.62 1.49
N MET A 229 -0.94 -21.57 1.18
CA MET A 229 -1.55 -22.28 0.05
C MET A 229 -1.42 -21.53 -1.28
N PHE A 230 -1.66 -20.22 -1.29
CA PHE A 230 -1.90 -19.46 -2.52
C PHE A 230 -0.85 -18.41 -2.85
N GLU A 231 -0.17 -17.84 -1.85
CA GLU A 231 0.77 -16.74 -2.08
C GLU A 231 2.23 -17.21 -1.97
N ARG A 232 2.56 -17.93 -0.90
CA ARG A 232 3.90 -18.46 -0.62
C ARG A 232 4.51 -19.28 -1.77
N PRO A 233 3.76 -20.16 -2.49
CA PRO A 233 4.33 -20.94 -3.60
C PRO A 233 4.93 -20.08 -4.72
N PHE A 234 4.45 -18.86 -4.90
CA PHE A 234 4.89 -17.93 -5.94
C PHE A 234 6.01 -16.98 -5.47
N MET A 235 6.42 -17.05 -4.20
CA MET A 235 7.48 -16.19 -3.63
C MET A 235 8.89 -16.78 -3.72
N ASN A 236 9.05 -17.95 -4.34
CA ASN A 236 10.35 -18.59 -4.45
C ASN A 236 11.30 -17.76 -5.33
N ARG A 237 12.51 -17.53 -4.86
CA ARG A 237 13.58 -16.96 -5.70
C ARG A 237 13.95 -17.99 -6.77
N PRO A 238 14.12 -17.60 -8.05
CA PRO A 238 14.71 -18.50 -9.03
C PRO A 238 16.06 -18.97 -8.49
N SER A 239 16.26 -20.29 -8.46
CA SER A 239 17.51 -20.89 -8.00
C SER A 239 18.66 -20.37 -8.86
N THR A 240 19.75 -19.96 -8.22
CA THR A 240 20.96 -19.42 -8.87
C THR A 240 21.67 -20.39 -9.82
N SER A 241 21.13 -21.58 -10.05
CA SER A 241 21.62 -22.57 -11.01
C SER A 241 21.14 -22.34 -12.45
N GLU A 242 20.11 -21.52 -12.69
CA GLU A 242 19.59 -21.28 -14.05
C GLU A 242 20.22 -20.09 -14.78
N SER A 243 21.08 -19.29 -14.13
CA SER A 243 21.76 -18.13 -14.74
C SER A 243 23.18 -18.43 -15.27
N ARG A 244 23.52 -19.71 -15.44
CA ARG A 244 24.80 -20.18 -16.03
C ARG A 244 24.61 -21.13 -17.22
N GLY A 245 23.48 -21.04 -17.91
CA GLY A 245 23.22 -21.71 -19.19
C GLY A 245 23.36 -20.75 -20.35
#